data_AF-A0A4Z1END0-F1
#
_entry.id   AF-A0A4Z1END0-F1
#
_cell.length_a   1.000
_cell.length_b   1.000
_cell.length_c   1.000
_cell.angle_alpha   90.00
_cell.angle_beta   90.00
_cell.angle_gamma   90.00
#
_symmetry.space_group_name_H-M   'P 1'
#
loop_
_entity.id
_entity.type
_entity.pdbx_description
1 polymer ?
#
loop_
_entity_poly.entity_id
_entity_poly.type
_entity_poly.pdbx_seq_one_letter_code
_entity_poly.pdbx_strand_id
1 'polypeptide(L)'
;MKSFFLTLATGFMLSGMGLAFPVEGTDSQDPGFLAFLSKRAIISTDNTCGNSFAGANKSYSCDATVNTGGCCSAYGYCGNTTDYCGTGCQTAFGTCTGTTVQPSENTFTCGASNGGLSCTGGLCCSTSGYCGNTTDYCDVGCQSAFGACTIAAAEPATGGTCGPNFGGATCGGNQCCSVSGYCGTTQDYCADPGSCLLGYGRCDSDATPTGASTLNVARPLIGPITYTDDIYDCVQNNVVALTYDDGPYNYTSDLLDILKSYGYQATFFITGNNNGKGEIDTTAPYPSLIQRMIAEGHQVASHTWSHYSLSNISHDLRMQQMVKNEMAFNNIIGKWPTYMRPPYSDCTEASGCWADMQTLGYHRVYFDLDTQDYLNPLPSQIQNSKNIVQKALASTAVQDYLSIQHDIVQQSVGNLSTYYFDQIKAKGWKGVTVGDCLGDTDRTNWYRSLTSGSTTSSSVAVSSQSASASAKTSGTSATGATTAQSSAVSATVTTLKSTSTALSSAKSSTSSVKSSSTVKQSTSATVVKPTIVPTPAATCAVTVGKWCGKVTPFNTMLTCQKSAAACYADTLKCATTAGWKDLTKCAAFTKICEKLPLYCLQCVKAGCSNTAFGY
;
A
#
# COMPACT_ATOMS: atom_id res chain seq x y z
N MET A 1 62.33 34.61 -0.03
CA MET A 1 63.41 34.59 0.99
C MET A 1 63.36 33.25 1.72
N LYS A 2 64.50 32.76 2.24
CA LYS A 2 64.76 31.68 3.24
C LYS A 2 63.55 30.77 3.67
N SER A 3 63.56 29.44 3.52
CA SER A 3 64.42 28.40 4.16
C SER A 3 64.21 28.27 5.69
N PHE A 4 64.20 27.11 6.37
CA PHE A 4 64.51 25.67 6.06
C PHE A 4 63.40 24.76 6.69
N PHE A 5 63.38 23.40 6.78
CA PHE A 5 64.26 22.22 6.51
C PHE A 5 63.45 21.14 5.70
N LEU A 6 63.80 19.86 5.41
CA LEU A 6 64.66 18.78 5.96
C LEU A 6 64.14 18.14 7.29
N THR A 7 64.30 16.85 7.64
CA THR A 7 65.05 15.64 7.17
C THR A 7 64.29 14.38 7.66
N LEU A 8 64.14 13.17 7.07
CA LEU A 8 64.59 12.41 5.86
C LEU A 8 65.44 11.14 6.18
N ALA A 9 64.81 9.95 6.14
CA ALA A 9 65.38 8.58 6.02
C ALA A 9 64.23 7.57 5.68
N THR A 10 64.25 6.57 4.78
CA THR A 10 65.22 5.59 4.21
C THR A 10 65.65 4.46 5.16
N GLY A 11 65.60 3.16 4.80
CA GLY A 11 65.19 2.49 3.55
C GLY A 11 65.48 0.97 3.56
N PHE A 12 65.51 0.33 2.37
CA PHE A 12 65.78 -1.11 2.07
C PHE A 12 64.64 -2.10 2.46
N MET A 13 64.21 -3.12 1.67
CA MET A 13 64.85 -4.06 0.69
C MET A 13 65.67 -5.19 1.38
N LEU A 14 65.69 -6.46 0.95
CA LEU A 14 65.29 -7.10 -0.32
C LEU A 14 65.01 -8.63 -0.17
N SER A 15 64.18 -9.19 -1.06
CA SER A 15 64.17 -10.60 -1.55
C SER A 15 63.74 -11.77 -0.63
N GLY A 16 63.14 -12.80 -1.26
CA GLY A 16 62.74 -14.07 -0.62
C GLY A 16 61.74 -14.88 -1.46
N MET A 17 62.17 -15.46 -2.59
CA MET A 17 61.28 -16.24 -3.48
C MET A 17 61.17 -17.71 -3.06
N GLY A 18 59.97 -18.29 -3.12
CA GLY A 18 59.74 -19.74 -2.92
C GLY A 18 58.30 -20.16 -3.22
N LEU A 19 58.10 -21.08 -4.16
CA LEU A 19 56.79 -21.61 -4.56
C LEU A 19 56.56 -23.02 -4.00
N ALA A 20 55.45 -23.25 -3.30
CA ALA A 20 54.74 -24.54 -3.26
C ALA A 20 53.39 -24.45 -2.50
N PHE A 21 52.30 -24.84 -3.17
CA PHE A 21 51.14 -25.52 -2.54
C PHE A 21 51.49 -27.04 -2.42
N PRO A 22 50.72 -27.94 -1.74
CA PRO A 22 49.29 -27.83 -1.43
C PRO A 22 48.74 -28.54 -0.14
N VAL A 23 47.40 -28.51 0.02
CA VAL A 23 46.51 -29.42 0.80
C VAL A 23 46.42 -29.30 2.35
N GLU A 24 45.16 -29.20 2.83
CA GLU A 24 44.56 -29.50 4.16
C GLU A 24 45.18 -28.95 5.48
N GLY A 25 44.37 -28.51 6.46
CA GLY A 25 42.91 -28.40 6.50
C GLY A 25 42.37 -27.75 7.78
N THR A 26 41.22 -27.06 7.66
CA THR A 26 40.32 -26.56 8.72
C THR A 26 40.94 -26.05 10.04
N ASP A 27 41.06 -24.73 10.17
CA ASP A 27 40.87 -24.04 11.46
C ASP A 27 39.88 -22.87 11.25
N SER A 28 38.91 -22.74 12.14
CA SER A 28 37.78 -21.81 12.02
C SER A 28 37.79 -20.79 13.16
N GLN A 29 38.68 -19.80 13.04
CA GLN A 29 38.85 -18.71 14.01
C GLN A 29 38.72 -17.34 13.34
N ASP A 30 37.58 -17.08 12.69
CA ASP A 30 37.15 -15.72 12.37
C ASP A 30 36.23 -15.20 13.50
N PRO A 31 36.71 -14.29 14.38
CA PRO A 31 35.90 -13.73 15.45
C PRO A 31 34.74 -12.86 14.95
N GLY A 32 34.75 -12.41 13.69
CA GLY A 32 33.64 -11.66 13.09
C GLY A 32 32.38 -12.51 12.89
N PHE A 33 32.53 -13.78 12.53
CA PHE A 33 31.38 -14.66 12.27
C PHE A 33 30.66 -15.08 13.55
N LEU A 34 31.40 -15.32 14.64
CA LEU A 34 30.80 -15.61 15.95
C LEU A 34 30.08 -14.39 16.56
N ALA A 35 30.48 -13.17 16.21
CA ALA A 35 29.75 -11.96 16.60
C ALA A 35 28.36 -11.88 15.93
N PHE A 36 28.23 -12.35 14.67
CA PHE A 36 26.94 -12.36 13.95
C PHE A 36 25.92 -13.32 14.57
N LEU A 37 26.38 -14.47 15.09
CA LEU A 37 25.55 -15.44 15.82
C LEU A 37 25.31 -15.06 17.29
N SER A 38 25.85 -13.93 17.77
CA SER A 38 25.74 -13.47 19.16
C SER A 38 24.78 -12.28 19.36
N LYS A 39 23.76 -12.12 18.50
CA LYS A 39 22.54 -11.37 18.88
C LYS A 39 21.67 -12.20 19.85
N ARG A 40 22.20 -12.47 21.05
CA ARG A 40 21.35 -12.32 22.25
C ARG A 40 21.16 -10.82 22.41
N ALA A 41 19.92 -10.35 22.47
CA ALA A 41 19.66 -8.93 22.69
C ALA A 41 20.11 -8.55 24.13
N ILE A 42 20.16 -7.26 24.44
CA ILE A 42 20.76 -6.77 25.69
C ILE A 42 20.03 -7.42 26.88
N ILE A 43 20.76 -8.08 27.79
CA ILE A 43 20.12 -8.77 28.92
C ILE A 43 19.34 -7.75 29.76
N SER A 44 18.06 -8.02 29.95
CA SER A 44 17.12 -7.09 30.57
C SER A 44 17.52 -6.75 32.00
N THR A 45 17.66 -5.46 32.29
CA THR A 45 17.94 -4.95 33.65
C THR A 45 16.68 -4.56 34.42
N ASP A 46 15.51 -4.55 33.77
CA ASP A 46 14.21 -4.14 34.34
C ASP A 46 13.11 -5.22 34.21
N ASN A 47 13.47 -6.43 33.76
CA ASN A 47 12.57 -7.53 33.39
C ASN A 47 11.57 -7.22 32.26
N THR A 48 11.77 -6.13 31.49
CA THR A 48 11.08 -5.93 30.21
C THR A 48 11.89 -6.51 29.05
N CYS A 49 11.22 -6.95 27.98
CA CYS A 49 11.86 -7.66 26.87
C CYS A 49 11.09 -7.49 25.56
N GLY A 50 11.74 -7.80 24.45
CA GLY A 50 11.13 -7.72 23.13
C GLY A 50 11.00 -6.31 22.56
N ASN A 51 10.35 -6.22 21.41
CA ASN A 51 10.15 -4.96 20.69
C ASN A 51 8.80 -4.31 21.03
N SER A 52 7.80 -5.11 21.41
CA SER A 52 6.42 -4.67 21.66
C SER A 52 6.11 -4.45 23.14
N PHE A 53 5.00 -3.75 23.41
CA PHE A 53 4.45 -3.52 24.75
C PHE A 53 5.48 -2.95 25.73
N ALA A 54 5.77 -3.61 26.86
CA ALA A 54 6.71 -3.10 27.86
C ALA A 54 8.18 -3.08 27.40
N GLY A 55 8.52 -3.86 26.36
CA GLY A 55 9.82 -3.85 25.71
C GLY A 55 10.06 -2.62 24.82
N ALA A 56 9.00 -2.04 24.24
CA ALA A 56 8.97 -0.76 23.51
C ALA A 56 10.29 -0.39 22.78
N ASN A 57 10.71 -1.18 21.79
CA ASN A 57 11.92 -1.01 20.98
C ASN A 57 13.27 -0.99 21.74
N LYS A 58 13.32 -1.29 23.05
CA LYS A 58 14.58 -1.42 23.82
C LYS A 58 15.47 -2.56 23.34
N SER A 59 14.89 -3.57 22.65
CA SER A 59 15.58 -4.79 22.21
C SER A 59 16.26 -5.51 23.38
N TYR A 60 15.52 -5.77 24.46
CA TYR A 60 16.01 -6.50 25.63
C TYR A 60 15.64 -7.99 25.57
N SER A 61 16.58 -8.87 25.95
CA SER A 61 16.36 -10.32 26.10
C SER A 61 16.29 -10.74 27.56
N CYS A 62 15.54 -11.80 27.84
CA CYS A 62 15.48 -12.45 29.15
C CYS A 62 16.57 -13.50 29.29
N ASP A 63 17.33 -13.47 30.39
CA ASP A 63 18.24 -14.55 30.78
C ASP A 63 17.76 -15.23 32.07
N ALA A 64 17.79 -16.57 32.10
CA ALA A 64 17.27 -17.37 33.19
C ALA A 64 18.08 -17.26 34.51
N THR A 65 19.26 -16.62 34.49
CA THR A 65 20.11 -16.39 35.67
C THR A 65 20.05 -14.95 36.19
N VAL A 66 19.57 -14.01 35.37
CA VAL A 66 19.52 -12.56 35.69
C VAL A 66 18.08 -12.08 35.92
N ASN A 67 17.11 -12.63 35.19
CA ASN A 67 15.72 -12.19 35.21
C ASN A 67 14.82 -13.13 36.04
N THR A 68 13.58 -12.71 36.25
CA THR A 68 12.50 -13.53 36.83
C THR A 68 12.19 -14.82 36.04
N GLY A 69 12.75 -14.95 34.84
CA GLY A 69 12.93 -16.21 34.13
C GLY A 69 13.45 -15.98 32.71
N GLY A 70 13.82 -17.05 32.02
CA GLY A 70 14.45 -16.98 30.70
C GLY A 70 13.50 -16.75 29.53
N CYS A 71 12.18 -16.70 29.74
CA CYS A 71 11.17 -16.58 28.69
C CYS A 71 10.67 -15.13 28.56
N CYS A 72 10.47 -14.64 27.34
CA CYS A 72 9.89 -13.32 27.07
C CYS A 72 8.43 -13.46 26.64
N SER A 73 7.49 -12.95 27.43
CA SER A 73 6.05 -13.06 27.15
C SER A 73 5.61 -12.21 25.95
N ALA A 74 4.42 -12.49 25.42
CA ALA A 74 3.78 -11.69 24.38
C ALA A 74 3.66 -10.19 24.76
N TYR A 75 3.56 -9.89 26.05
CA TYR A 75 3.43 -8.54 26.61
C TYR A 75 4.77 -7.86 26.95
N GLY A 76 5.89 -8.47 26.59
CA GLY A 76 7.23 -7.90 26.74
C GLY A 76 7.77 -7.92 28.17
N TYR A 77 7.52 -8.99 28.91
CA TYR A 77 8.07 -9.21 30.27
C TYR A 77 8.78 -10.56 30.41
N CYS A 78 9.78 -10.61 31.29
CA CYS A 78 10.55 -11.83 31.57
C CYS A 78 9.93 -12.71 32.66
N GLY A 79 9.88 -14.03 32.44
CA GLY A 79 9.34 -15.00 33.39
C GLY A 79 9.65 -16.46 33.06
N ASN A 80 9.09 -17.38 33.84
CA ASN A 80 9.36 -18.82 33.76
C ASN A 80 8.09 -19.71 33.81
N THR A 81 6.89 -19.13 33.89
CA THR A 81 5.62 -19.89 33.82
C THR A 81 5.11 -19.99 32.39
N THR A 82 4.12 -20.85 32.16
CA THR A 82 3.47 -21.06 30.84
C THR A 82 2.99 -19.76 30.19
N ASP A 83 2.59 -18.76 30.97
CA ASP A 83 2.11 -17.45 30.48
C ASP A 83 3.23 -16.59 29.87
N TYR A 84 4.50 -16.93 30.16
CA TYR A 84 5.70 -16.28 29.62
C TYR A 84 6.43 -17.15 28.59
N CYS A 85 6.38 -18.48 28.75
CA CYS A 85 7.11 -19.44 27.93
C CYS A 85 6.27 -20.12 26.84
N GLY A 86 4.95 -19.98 26.88
CA GLY A 86 3.99 -20.63 25.98
C GLY A 86 3.55 -19.74 24.81
N THR A 87 2.24 -19.71 24.54
CA THR A 87 1.63 -19.02 23.39
C THR A 87 2.02 -17.54 23.33
N GLY A 88 2.58 -17.11 22.20
CA GLY A 88 3.03 -15.73 21.98
C GLY A 88 4.36 -15.36 22.66
N CYS A 89 5.10 -16.32 23.24
CA CYS A 89 6.45 -16.09 23.73
C CYS A 89 7.38 -15.63 22.59
N GLN A 90 8.09 -14.53 22.81
CA GLN A 90 8.96 -13.87 21.83
C GLN A 90 10.33 -14.57 21.78
N THR A 91 10.48 -15.55 20.88
CA THR A 91 11.69 -16.40 20.74
C THR A 91 12.99 -15.64 20.50
N ALA A 92 12.95 -14.51 19.77
CA ALA A 92 14.11 -13.64 19.57
C ALA A 92 14.59 -12.96 20.87
N PHE A 93 13.81 -13.02 21.94
CA PHE A 93 14.06 -12.33 23.21
C PHE A 93 13.95 -13.23 24.45
N GLY A 94 13.69 -14.53 24.29
CA GLY A 94 13.61 -15.48 25.39
C GLY A 94 13.45 -16.94 24.98
N THR A 95 13.61 -17.83 25.95
CA THR A 95 13.68 -19.29 25.77
C THR A 95 12.30 -19.92 25.95
N CYS A 96 11.51 -19.99 24.88
CA CYS A 96 10.13 -20.51 24.91
C CYS A 96 10.07 -22.03 25.08
N THR A 97 9.04 -22.55 25.77
CA THR A 97 8.87 -23.98 26.08
C THR A 97 7.52 -24.51 25.62
N GLY A 98 7.49 -25.04 24.40
CA GLY A 98 6.35 -25.71 23.79
C GLY A 98 6.70 -26.17 22.38
N THR A 99 5.80 -26.89 21.71
CA THR A 99 5.96 -27.20 20.28
C THR A 99 5.78 -25.90 19.50
N THR A 100 6.87 -25.20 19.21
CA THR A 100 6.85 -23.85 18.62
C THR A 100 6.27 -23.89 17.22
N VAL A 101 5.00 -23.47 17.09
CA VAL A 101 4.44 -23.05 15.81
C VAL A 101 5.15 -21.74 15.44
N GLN A 102 6.07 -21.81 14.48
CA GLN A 102 7.00 -20.71 14.18
C GLN A 102 6.23 -19.52 13.60
N PRO A 103 6.48 -18.26 14.00
CA PRO A 103 5.80 -17.13 13.37
C PRO A 103 6.13 -17.06 11.86
N SER A 104 5.17 -16.61 11.04
CA SER A 104 5.26 -16.48 9.58
C SER A 104 6.12 -15.29 9.16
N GLU A 105 7.28 -15.11 9.80
CA GLU A 105 8.17 -14.00 9.52
C GLU A 105 8.66 -14.09 8.07
N ASN A 106 8.24 -13.09 7.29
CA ASN A 106 8.72 -12.78 5.95
C ASN A 106 8.26 -13.68 4.78
N THR A 107 7.30 -14.59 4.97
CA THR A 107 6.69 -15.35 3.84
C THR A 107 5.23 -15.02 3.53
N PHE A 108 4.47 -14.52 4.52
CA PHE A 108 3.00 -14.63 4.56
C PHE A 108 2.47 -16.06 4.34
N THR A 109 3.26 -17.11 4.63
CA THR A 109 2.82 -18.51 4.59
C THR A 109 2.68 -19.10 5.98
N CYS A 110 1.75 -20.04 6.13
CA CYS A 110 1.36 -20.63 7.40
C CYS A 110 0.81 -22.05 7.23
N GLY A 111 0.49 -22.70 8.35
CA GLY A 111 -0.18 -24.00 8.34
C GLY A 111 0.78 -25.18 8.32
N ALA A 112 0.23 -26.37 8.54
CA ALA A 112 1.01 -27.61 8.59
C ALA A 112 1.79 -27.88 7.30
N SER A 113 1.22 -27.49 6.15
CA SER A 113 1.83 -27.61 4.82
C SER A 113 3.12 -26.79 4.65
N ASN A 114 3.25 -25.68 5.37
CA ASN A 114 4.40 -24.75 5.29
C ASN A 114 5.32 -24.91 6.51
N GLY A 115 5.63 -26.15 6.90
CA GLY A 115 6.51 -26.44 8.04
C GLY A 115 5.96 -26.06 9.41
N GLY A 116 4.67 -25.70 9.50
CA GLY A 116 4.04 -25.25 10.73
C GLY A 116 4.28 -23.78 11.07
N LEU A 117 4.32 -22.91 10.05
CA LEU A 117 4.38 -21.45 10.23
C LEU A 117 3.03 -20.87 10.70
N SER A 118 3.06 -19.74 11.40
CA SER A 118 1.95 -19.19 12.20
C SER A 118 1.76 -17.69 11.98
N CYS A 119 0.56 -17.25 11.60
CA CYS A 119 0.31 -15.86 11.25
C CYS A 119 0.43 -14.90 12.44
N THR A 120 1.28 -13.88 12.26
CA THR A 120 1.52 -12.79 13.23
C THR A 120 0.45 -11.69 13.15
N GLY A 121 0.53 -10.66 14.00
CA GLY A 121 -0.29 -9.44 13.89
C GLY A 121 -1.80 -9.59 14.16
N GLY A 122 -2.28 -10.79 14.50
CA GLY A 122 -3.71 -11.11 14.53
C GLY A 122 -4.28 -11.49 13.15
N LEU A 123 -3.41 -11.82 12.19
CA LEU A 123 -3.80 -12.39 10.90
C LEU A 123 -4.24 -13.85 11.06
N CYS A 124 -5.14 -14.27 10.19
CA CYS A 124 -5.68 -15.63 10.07
C CYS A 124 -4.86 -16.46 9.06
N CYS A 125 -4.95 -17.80 9.14
CA CYS A 125 -4.24 -18.72 8.26
C CYS A 125 -5.19 -19.48 7.33
N SER A 126 -5.18 -19.19 6.03
CA SER A 126 -6.06 -19.83 5.05
C SER A 126 -5.81 -21.34 4.90
N THR A 127 -6.79 -22.06 4.38
CA THR A 127 -6.65 -23.49 3.99
C THR A 127 -5.48 -23.72 3.03
N SER A 128 -5.20 -22.74 2.17
CA SER A 128 -4.07 -22.74 1.22
C SER A 128 -2.72 -22.48 1.88
N GLY A 129 -2.69 -22.15 3.17
CA GLY A 129 -1.47 -21.92 3.94
C GLY A 129 -0.86 -20.53 3.75
N TYR A 130 -1.70 -19.48 3.68
CA TYR A 130 -1.27 -18.08 3.62
C TYR A 130 -1.88 -17.23 4.73
N CYS A 131 -1.23 -16.12 5.07
CA CYS A 131 -1.65 -15.19 6.12
C CYS A 131 -2.39 -13.96 5.57
N GLY A 132 -3.56 -13.67 6.14
CA GLY A 132 -4.41 -12.54 5.77
C GLY A 132 -5.52 -12.34 6.80
N ASN A 133 -6.31 -11.28 6.66
CA ASN A 133 -7.34 -10.91 7.65
C ASN A 133 -8.78 -10.94 7.11
N THR A 134 -9.00 -11.51 5.91
CA THR A 134 -10.32 -11.59 5.28
C THR A 134 -10.89 -13.01 5.29
N THR A 135 -12.13 -13.19 4.85
CA THR A 135 -12.93 -14.43 4.98
C THR A 135 -12.23 -15.66 4.39
N ASP A 136 -11.57 -15.53 3.23
CA ASP A 136 -10.75 -16.58 2.58
C ASP A 136 -9.57 -17.06 3.46
N TYR A 137 -9.18 -16.27 4.46
CA TYR A 137 -8.11 -16.55 5.41
C TYR A 137 -8.63 -16.90 6.81
N CYS A 138 -9.78 -16.36 7.22
CA CYS A 138 -10.30 -16.42 8.60
C CYS A 138 -11.40 -17.45 8.84
N ASP A 139 -12.19 -17.81 7.83
CA ASP A 139 -13.43 -18.56 8.00
C ASP A 139 -13.25 -20.08 7.74
N VAL A 140 -14.00 -20.67 6.80
CA VAL A 140 -14.14 -22.12 6.64
C VAL A 140 -12.85 -22.75 6.11
N GLY A 141 -12.17 -23.49 6.99
CA GLY A 141 -10.88 -24.12 6.71
C GLY A 141 -9.67 -23.34 7.22
N CYS A 142 -9.89 -22.19 7.87
CA CYS A 142 -8.83 -21.47 8.56
C CYS A 142 -8.12 -22.38 9.58
N GLN A 143 -6.80 -22.43 9.51
CA GLN A 143 -5.99 -23.36 10.28
C GLN A 143 -5.69 -22.75 11.67
N SER A 144 -6.58 -22.95 12.63
CA SER A 144 -6.58 -22.27 13.94
C SER A 144 -5.41 -22.60 14.87
N ALA A 145 -4.60 -23.62 14.56
CA ALA A 145 -3.31 -23.85 15.21
C ALA A 145 -2.19 -22.93 14.68
N PHE A 146 -2.45 -22.16 13.61
CA PHE A 146 -1.47 -21.44 12.80
C PHE A 146 -1.89 -19.99 12.46
N GLY A 147 -2.95 -19.45 13.08
CA GLY A 147 -3.42 -18.08 12.85
C GLY A 147 -4.67 -17.75 13.65
N ALA A 148 -5.01 -16.46 13.73
CA ALA A 148 -6.10 -15.92 14.55
C ALA A 148 -7.51 -16.11 13.91
N CYS A 149 -7.84 -17.34 13.53
CA CYS A 149 -9.14 -17.70 12.94
C CYS A 149 -10.33 -17.22 13.78
N THR A 150 -11.44 -16.90 13.11
CA THR A 150 -12.71 -16.59 13.77
C THR A 150 -13.26 -17.86 14.44
N ILE A 151 -13.14 -17.96 15.77
CA ILE A 151 -13.67 -19.10 16.53
C ILE A 151 -15.20 -19.01 16.50
N ALA A 152 -15.78 -19.83 15.62
CA ALA A 152 -17.00 -19.54 14.88
C ALA A 152 -16.83 -18.33 13.94
N ALA A 153 -17.05 -18.58 12.64
CA ALA A 153 -17.44 -17.52 11.73
C ALA A 153 -18.70 -16.83 12.31
N ALA A 154 -18.73 -15.50 12.29
CA ALA A 154 -19.98 -14.79 12.54
C ALA A 154 -20.95 -15.19 11.42
N GLU A 155 -22.12 -15.75 11.78
CA GLU A 155 -23.12 -16.21 10.82
C GLU A 155 -23.34 -15.16 9.72
N PRO A 156 -23.17 -15.53 8.42
CA PRO A 156 -23.12 -14.57 7.33
C PRO A 156 -24.40 -13.74 7.33
N ALA A 157 -24.24 -12.43 7.42
CA ALA A 157 -25.23 -11.56 8.04
C ALA A 157 -26.67 -11.79 7.53
N THR A 158 -27.56 -12.28 8.40
CA THR A 158 -28.94 -12.65 8.03
C THR A 158 -29.84 -11.47 7.59
N GLY A 159 -29.30 -10.25 7.58
CA GLY A 159 -29.90 -9.03 7.03
C GLY A 159 -29.03 -8.30 5.99
N GLY A 160 -27.92 -8.90 5.52
CA GLY A 160 -27.03 -8.29 4.52
C GLY A 160 -26.18 -7.10 5.02
N THR A 161 -25.97 -6.98 6.34
CA THR A 161 -25.25 -5.88 6.97
C THR A 161 -23.97 -6.35 7.68
N CYS A 162 -22.86 -5.65 7.49
CA CYS A 162 -21.52 -6.08 7.87
C CYS A 162 -20.71 -4.96 8.51
N GLY A 163 -19.56 -5.30 9.10
CA GLY A 163 -18.61 -4.32 9.64
C GLY A 163 -18.78 -4.04 11.14
N PRO A 164 -17.92 -3.16 11.70
CA PRO A 164 -17.80 -2.97 13.15
C PRO A 164 -19.06 -2.35 13.79
N ASN A 165 -19.89 -1.65 13.01
CA ASN A 165 -21.16 -1.09 13.49
C ASN A 165 -22.28 -2.15 13.61
N PHE A 166 -22.12 -3.33 13.01
CA PHE A 166 -23.10 -4.41 12.95
C PHE A 166 -22.61 -5.64 13.72
N GLY A 167 -22.06 -5.42 14.92
CA GLY A 167 -21.53 -6.48 15.79
C GLY A 167 -20.25 -7.15 15.27
N GLY A 168 -19.63 -6.63 14.21
CA GLY A 168 -18.50 -7.25 13.53
C GLY A 168 -18.89 -8.33 12.53
N ALA A 169 -20.16 -8.43 12.12
CA ALA A 169 -20.62 -9.41 11.14
C ALA A 169 -19.89 -9.29 9.80
N THR A 170 -19.67 -10.43 9.14
CA THR A 170 -19.01 -10.54 7.84
C THR A 170 -20.00 -10.83 6.72
N CYS A 171 -19.59 -10.56 5.49
CA CYS A 171 -20.29 -10.95 4.27
C CYS A 171 -19.91 -12.36 3.84
N GLY A 172 -20.90 -13.20 3.51
CA GLY A 172 -20.68 -14.60 3.13
C GLY A 172 -20.37 -14.79 1.63
N GLY A 173 -19.48 -15.75 1.33
CA GLY A 173 -19.10 -16.07 -0.04
C GLY A 173 -18.38 -14.91 -0.73
N ASN A 174 -18.62 -14.73 -2.03
CA ASN A 174 -17.94 -13.72 -2.86
C ASN A 174 -18.45 -12.27 -2.60
N GLN A 175 -19.02 -11.98 -1.44
CA GLN A 175 -19.59 -10.67 -1.12
C GLN A 175 -18.57 -9.76 -0.42
N CYS A 176 -18.57 -8.51 -0.87
CA CYS A 176 -17.76 -7.41 -0.38
C CYS A 176 -18.53 -6.61 0.65
N CYS A 177 -17.87 -6.19 1.73
CA CYS A 177 -18.48 -5.32 2.74
C CYS A 177 -18.22 -3.86 2.39
N SER A 178 -19.27 -3.11 2.04
CA SER A 178 -19.13 -1.68 1.76
C SER A 178 -18.82 -0.86 3.03
N VAL A 179 -18.18 0.30 2.88
CA VAL A 179 -17.97 1.30 3.97
C VAL A 179 -19.27 1.80 4.61
N SER A 180 -20.42 1.59 3.97
CA SER A 180 -21.75 1.84 4.55
C SER A 180 -22.26 0.70 5.45
N GLY A 181 -21.54 -0.42 5.52
CA GLY A 181 -21.88 -1.60 6.33
C GLY A 181 -22.92 -2.52 5.69
N TYR A 182 -22.93 -2.64 4.36
CA TYR A 182 -23.80 -3.55 3.60
C TYR A 182 -23.00 -4.49 2.70
N CYS A 183 -23.50 -5.71 2.51
CA CYS A 183 -22.90 -6.74 1.65
C CYS A 183 -23.39 -6.64 0.20
N GLY A 184 -22.47 -6.75 -0.76
CA GLY A 184 -22.78 -6.70 -2.19
C GLY A 184 -21.62 -7.20 -3.05
N THR A 185 -21.77 -7.17 -4.37
CA THR A 185 -20.77 -7.68 -5.33
C THR A 185 -20.46 -6.70 -6.47
N THR A 186 -20.90 -5.44 -6.37
CA THR A 186 -20.58 -4.39 -7.34
C THR A 186 -19.38 -3.56 -6.88
N GLN A 187 -18.79 -2.81 -7.81
CA GLN A 187 -17.64 -1.93 -7.56
C GLN A 187 -17.85 -1.01 -6.34
N ASP A 188 -19.07 -0.50 -6.13
CA ASP A 188 -19.44 0.36 -4.99
C ASP A 188 -19.26 -0.31 -3.60
N TYR A 189 -19.12 -1.64 -3.56
CA TYR A 189 -18.90 -2.46 -2.36
C TYR A 189 -17.49 -3.07 -2.30
N CYS A 190 -16.91 -3.36 -3.47
CA CYS A 190 -15.69 -4.17 -3.60
C CYS A 190 -14.43 -3.35 -3.88
N ALA A 191 -14.57 -2.13 -4.41
CA ALA A 191 -13.45 -1.31 -4.83
C ALA A 191 -12.66 -0.78 -3.63
N ASP A 192 -11.34 -0.86 -3.72
CA ASP A 192 -10.43 -0.42 -2.68
C ASP A 192 -9.34 0.48 -3.30
N PRO A 193 -8.99 1.62 -2.66
CA PRO A 193 -9.31 2.01 -1.30
C PRO A 193 -10.71 2.66 -1.18
N GLY A 194 -11.40 2.35 -0.08
CA GLY A 194 -12.43 3.25 0.47
C GLY A 194 -13.87 3.04 0.03
N SER A 195 -14.16 2.07 -0.85
CA SER A 195 -15.51 1.51 -0.99
C SER A 195 -15.68 0.24 -0.16
N CYS A 196 -14.63 -0.58 -0.02
CA CYS A 196 -14.61 -1.81 0.77
C CYS A 196 -14.18 -1.61 2.25
N LEU A 197 -14.54 -2.56 3.11
CA LEU A 197 -14.09 -2.71 4.50
C LEU A 197 -13.29 -4.01 4.65
N LEU A 198 -11.96 -3.89 4.71
CA LEU A 198 -11.04 -5.00 4.98
C LEU A 198 -11.49 -5.82 6.21
N GLY A 199 -11.44 -7.15 6.06
CA GLY A 199 -11.76 -8.10 7.13
C GLY A 199 -13.24 -8.32 7.41
N TYR A 200 -14.15 -7.62 6.72
CA TYR A 200 -15.61 -7.79 6.88
C TYR A 200 -16.30 -8.38 5.64
N GLY A 201 -15.55 -8.62 4.57
CA GLY A 201 -15.95 -9.31 3.35
C GLY A 201 -14.73 -9.42 2.44
N ARG A 202 -14.95 -9.77 1.18
CA ARG A 202 -13.90 -9.79 0.16
C ARG A 202 -13.71 -8.41 -0.46
N CYS A 203 -12.48 -7.92 -0.58
CA CYS A 203 -12.14 -6.71 -1.34
C CYS A 203 -11.44 -7.06 -2.66
N ASP A 204 -11.32 -6.12 -3.61
CA ASP A 204 -10.49 -6.33 -4.80
C ASP A 204 -8.98 -6.36 -4.46
N SER A 205 -8.56 -5.56 -3.48
CA SER A 205 -7.24 -5.54 -2.85
C SER A 205 -6.80 -6.86 -2.19
N ASP A 206 -7.75 -7.74 -1.83
CA ASP A 206 -7.45 -9.08 -1.28
C ASP A 206 -6.73 -9.97 -2.29
N ALA A 207 -6.97 -9.74 -3.59
CA ALA A 207 -6.30 -10.46 -4.67
C ALA A 207 -4.78 -10.36 -4.52
N THR A 208 -4.10 -11.49 -4.71
CA THR A 208 -2.66 -11.62 -4.57
C THR A 208 -2.13 -12.16 -5.88
N PRO A 209 -1.24 -11.43 -6.58
CA PRO A 209 -0.66 -11.87 -7.84
C PRO A 209 -0.06 -13.26 -7.77
N THR A 210 -0.08 -13.95 -8.91
CA THR A 210 0.59 -15.26 -9.02
C THR A 210 2.12 -15.09 -9.01
N GLY A 211 2.87 -16.19 -8.88
CA GLY A 211 4.33 -16.18 -8.89
C GLY A 211 4.96 -16.18 -7.49
N ALA A 212 6.25 -15.85 -7.43
CA ALA A 212 7.04 -15.92 -6.20
C ALA A 212 7.01 -14.60 -5.42
N SER A 213 6.78 -14.67 -4.10
CA SER A 213 6.84 -13.50 -3.22
C SER A 213 8.25 -12.92 -3.16
N THR A 214 8.34 -11.59 -3.29
CA THR A 214 9.59 -10.82 -3.25
C THR A 214 10.02 -10.46 -1.82
N LEU A 215 9.24 -10.80 -0.78
CA LEU A 215 9.47 -10.36 0.59
C LEU A 215 10.84 -10.82 1.16
N ASN A 216 11.25 -12.05 0.86
CA ASN A 216 12.55 -12.61 1.26
C ASN A 216 13.72 -12.30 0.30
N VAL A 217 13.50 -11.56 -0.79
CA VAL A 217 14.58 -11.22 -1.73
C VAL A 217 15.51 -10.23 -1.05
N ALA A 218 16.83 -10.45 -1.12
CA ALA A 218 17.82 -9.53 -0.56
C ALA A 218 17.68 -8.12 -1.14
N ARG A 219 17.70 -7.11 -0.27
CA ARG A 219 17.42 -5.70 -0.63
C ARG A 219 18.65 -4.80 -0.41
N PRO A 220 19.75 -5.01 -1.16
CA PRO A 220 20.90 -4.12 -1.07
C PRO A 220 20.51 -2.71 -1.50
N LEU A 221 20.96 -1.71 -0.74
CA LEU A 221 20.76 -0.31 -1.07
C LEU A 221 21.85 0.09 -2.09
N ILE A 222 21.46 0.19 -3.35
CA ILE A 222 22.37 0.42 -4.51
C ILE A 222 21.95 1.73 -5.20
N GLY A 223 22.91 2.38 -5.85
CA GLY A 223 22.71 3.63 -6.57
C GLY A 223 23.07 4.88 -5.75
N PRO A 224 23.07 6.06 -6.38
CA PRO A 224 23.48 7.32 -5.74
C PRO A 224 22.37 7.98 -4.90
N ILE A 225 21.13 7.48 -4.97
CA ILE A 225 19.94 8.14 -4.43
C ILE A 225 19.62 7.66 -3.01
N THR A 226 19.14 8.58 -2.17
CA THR A 226 18.80 8.28 -0.76
C THR A 226 17.68 7.27 -0.62
N TYR A 227 17.78 6.44 0.43
CA TYR A 227 16.74 5.53 0.91
C TYR A 227 16.21 5.94 2.29
N THR A 228 16.80 6.95 2.94
CA THR A 228 16.36 7.47 4.25
C THR A 228 15.38 8.62 4.12
N ASP A 229 15.58 9.49 3.13
CA ASP A 229 14.95 10.82 3.09
C ASP A 229 13.85 10.90 2.03
N ASP A 230 12.95 11.88 2.18
CA ASP A 230 11.87 12.14 1.22
C ASP A 230 12.36 13.08 0.11
N ILE A 231 12.09 12.72 -1.16
CA ILE A 231 12.63 13.38 -2.35
C ILE A 231 11.57 14.30 -2.98
N TYR A 232 11.85 15.61 -3.07
CA TYR A 232 10.87 16.62 -3.53
C TYR A 232 11.23 17.31 -4.85
N ASP A 233 12.51 17.45 -5.17
CA ASP A 233 13.10 18.29 -6.22
C ASP A 233 14.09 17.52 -7.12
N CYS A 234 14.58 18.13 -8.19
CA CYS A 234 15.61 17.54 -9.06
C CYS A 234 17.02 18.05 -8.69
N VAL A 235 18.05 17.27 -9.05
CA VAL A 235 19.46 17.71 -9.00
C VAL A 235 19.94 18.24 -10.36
N GLN A 236 19.18 17.98 -11.42
CA GLN A 236 19.44 18.46 -12.78
C GLN A 236 18.72 19.78 -13.03
N ASN A 237 19.40 20.75 -13.66
CA ASN A 237 18.81 22.03 -14.04
C ASN A 237 18.18 21.96 -15.44
N ASN A 238 17.15 22.79 -15.67
CA ASN A 238 16.40 22.96 -16.92
C ASN A 238 15.60 21.72 -17.35
N VAL A 239 15.07 20.96 -16.39
CA VAL A 239 14.24 19.78 -16.62
C VAL A 239 12.96 19.81 -15.79
N VAL A 240 11.98 18.99 -16.16
CA VAL A 240 10.86 18.64 -15.30
C VAL A 240 10.76 17.13 -15.23
N ALA A 241 10.79 16.55 -14.02
CA ALA A 241 10.35 15.18 -13.82
C ALA A 241 8.83 15.15 -13.96
N LEU A 242 8.36 14.64 -15.10
CA LEU A 242 6.94 14.47 -15.38
C LEU A 242 6.49 13.18 -14.71
N THR A 243 5.58 13.27 -13.74
CA THR A 243 5.11 12.09 -12.98
C THR A 243 3.60 11.94 -13.04
N TYR A 244 3.16 10.70 -13.24
CA TYR A 244 1.76 10.33 -13.43
C TYR A 244 1.37 9.17 -12.51
N ASP A 245 0.35 9.42 -11.69
CA ASP A 245 -0.05 8.53 -10.61
C ASP A 245 -1.38 7.82 -10.91
N ASP A 246 -1.71 6.83 -10.08
CA ASP A 246 -2.86 5.90 -10.14
C ASP A 246 -2.94 4.94 -11.35
N GLY A 247 -2.27 5.24 -12.46
CA GLY A 247 -2.31 4.45 -13.70
C GLY A 247 -1.82 2.99 -13.61
N PRO A 248 -1.83 2.24 -14.73
CA PRO A 248 -2.42 2.63 -16.02
C PRO A 248 -3.96 2.61 -15.95
N TYR A 249 -4.59 3.37 -16.85
CA TYR A 249 -6.03 3.36 -17.08
C TYR A 249 -6.39 3.87 -18.49
N ASN A 250 -7.65 4.29 -18.70
CA ASN A 250 -8.24 4.58 -20.01
C ASN A 250 -7.48 5.58 -20.91
N TYR A 251 -6.68 6.50 -20.34
CA TYR A 251 -6.01 7.58 -21.10
C TYR A 251 -4.48 7.40 -21.19
N THR A 252 -3.91 6.37 -20.54
CA THR A 252 -2.46 6.16 -20.47
C THR A 252 -1.82 5.94 -21.84
N SER A 253 -2.52 5.27 -22.78
CA SER A 253 -1.98 5.07 -24.14
C SER A 253 -1.85 6.39 -24.90
N ASP A 254 -2.88 7.25 -24.82
CA ASP A 254 -2.87 8.56 -25.45
C ASP A 254 -1.75 9.45 -24.87
N LEU A 255 -1.53 9.36 -23.56
CA LEU A 255 -0.43 10.07 -22.88
C LEU A 255 0.95 9.63 -23.37
N LEU A 256 1.16 8.33 -23.59
CA LEU A 256 2.42 7.80 -24.13
C LEU A 256 2.66 8.32 -25.57
N ASP A 257 1.63 8.35 -26.41
CA ASP A 257 1.72 8.91 -27.76
C ASP A 257 1.96 10.43 -27.76
N ILE A 258 1.39 11.17 -26.79
CA ILE A 258 1.69 12.60 -26.58
C ILE A 258 3.15 12.78 -26.15
N LEU A 259 3.62 12.10 -25.10
CA LEU A 259 5.00 12.20 -24.60
C LEU A 259 6.03 11.91 -25.70
N LYS A 260 5.79 10.85 -26.48
CA LYS A 260 6.57 10.43 -27.64
C LYS A 260 6.63 11.51 -28.72
N SER A 261 5.52 12.21 -28.99
CA SER A 261 5.49 13.31 -29.97
C SER A 261 6.30 14.54 -29.56
N TYR A 262 6.54 14.75 -28.25
CA TYR A 262 7.41 15.80 -27.73
C TYR A 262 8.87 15.35 -27.54
N GLY A 263 9.16 14.05 -27.61
CA GLY A 263 10.48 13.49 -27.28
C GLY A 263 10.78 13.54 -25.77
N TYR A 264 9.75 13.53 -24.94
CA TYR A 264 9.84 13.61 -23.48
C TYR A 264 9.69 12.23 -22.84
N GLN A 265 10.35 12.04 -21.71
CA GLN A 265 10.19 10.87 -20.84
C GLN A 265 9.47 11.28 -19.56
N ALA A 266 8.96 10.30 -18.83
CA ALA A 266 8.09 10.49 -17.67
C ALA A 266 8.20 9.28 -16.71
N THR A 267 7.63 9.41 -15.52
CA THR A 267 7.58 8.35 -14.49
C THR A 267 6.14 8.02 -14.18
N PHE A 268 5.78 6.75 -14.28
CA PHE A 268 4.44 6.27 -13.96
C PHE A 268 4.45 5.57 -12.59
N PHE A 269 3.83 6.18 -11.58
CA PHE A 269 3.64 5.60 -10.26
C PHE A 269 2.36 4.76 -10.27
N ILE A 270 2.54 3.45 -10.42
CA ILE A 270 1.45 2.54 -10.79
C ILE A 270 0.86 1.84 -9.57
N THR A 271 -0.48 1.84 -9.52
CA THR A 271 -1.27 1.07 -8.55
C THR A 271 -1.64 -0.30 -9.12
N GLY A 272 -1.56 -1.35 -8.31
CA GLY A 272 -1.58 -2.74 -8.76
C GLY A 272 -2.98 -3.38 -8.91
N ASN A 273 -3.88 -3.19 -7.95
CA ASN A 273 -5.32 -3.38 -8.09
C ASN A 273 -6.03 -2.35 -7.20
N ASN A 274 -6.71 -1.40 -7.84
CA ASN A 274 -7.15 -0.15 -7.24
C ASN A 274 -8.47 0.28 -7.87
N ASN A 275 -9.42 0.78 -7.07
CA ASN A 275 -10.70 1.34 -7.49
C ASN A 275 -11.52 0.41 -8.41
N GLY A 276 -11.40 -0.92 -8.28
CA GLY A 276 -12.07 -1.90 -9.15
C GLY A 276 -11.52 -1.98 -10.58
N LYS A 277 -10.35 -1.40 -10.87
CA LYS A 277 -9.78 -1.38 -12.23
C LYS A 277 -9.28 -2.76 -12.71
N GLY A 278 -9.01 -3.68 -11.79
CA GLY A 278 -8.43 -5.00 -12.05
C GLY A 278 -6.92 -5.05 -11.83
N GLU A 279 -6.40 -6.25 -11.61
CA GLU A 279 -4.99 -6.54 -11.34
C GLU A 279 -4.12 -6.24 -12.58
N ILE A 280 -3.04 -5.46 -12.41
CA ILE A 280 -2.21 -4.96 -13.53
C ILE A 280 -1.46 -6.02 -14.33
N ASP A 281 -1.29 -7.25 -13.81
CA ASP A 281 -0.57 -8.33 -14.48
C ASP A 281 -1.48 -9.30 -15.25
N THR A 282 -2.77 -9.35 -14.92
CA THR A 282 -3.76 -10.22 -15.58
C THR A 282 -4.84 -9.46 -16.35
N THR A 283 -5.11 -8.19 -16.03
CA THR A 283 -6.18 -7.40 -16.65
C THR A 283 -5.68 -6.63 -17.86
N ALA A 284 -6.14 -7.02 -19.06
CA ALA A 284 -5.84 -6.26 -20.28
C ALA A 284 -6.50 -4.86 -20.24
N PRO A 285 -5.82 -3.78 -20.68
CA PRO A 285 -4.55 -3.76 -21.42
C PRO A 285 -3.30 -3.49 -20.54
N TYR A 286 -3.39 -3.53 -19.22
CA TYR A 286 -2.34 -2.99 -18.33
C TYR A 286 -0.95 -3.63 -18.51
N PRO A 287 -0.79 -4.97 -18.70
CA PRO A 287 0.53 -5.57 -18.91
C PRO A 287 1.27 -5.02 -20.12
N SER A 288 0.57 -4.85 -21.25
CA SER A 288 1.18 -4.34 -22.49
C SER A 288 1.40 -2.83 -22.46
N LEU A 289 0.59 -2.06 -21.72
CA LEU A 289 0.87 -0.64 -21.45
C LEU A 289 2.13 -0.46 -20.59
N ILE A 290 2.31 -1.28 -19.55
CA ILE A 290 3.50 -1.25 -18.69
C ILE A 290 4.76 -1.67 -19.46
N GLN A 291 4.66 -2.70 -20.31
CA GLN A 291 5.74 -3.05 -21.24
C GLN A 291 6.02 -1.92 -22.24
N ARG A 292 5.00 -1.23 -22.75
CA ARG A 292 5.15 -0.06 -23.63
C ARG A 292 5.88 1.09 -22.94
N MET A 293 5.57 1.41 -21.69
CA MET A 293 6.28 2.44 -20.92
C MET A 293 7.79 2.18 -20.87
N ILE A 294 8.19 0.96 -20.52
CA ILE A 294 9.59 0.54 -20.48
C ILE A 294 10.24 0.60 -21.87
N ALA A 295 9.54 0.12 -22.91
CA ALA A 295 10.04 0.09 -24.28
C ALA A 295 10.22 1.49 -24.92
N GLU A 296 9.38 2.45 -24.55
CA GLU A 296 9.50 3.86 -25.00
C GLU A 296 10.43 4.69 -24.07
N GLY A 297 11.02 4.05 -23.06
CA GLY A 297 12.11 4.60 -22.25
C GLY A 297 11.66 5.41 -21.02
N HIS A 298 10.39 5.30 -20.65
CA HIS A 298 9.84 5.87 -19.41
C HIS A 298 10.31 5.06 -18.18
N GLN A 299 10.14 5.65 -17.00
CA GLN A 299 10.32 4.96 -15.73
C GLN A 299 8.97 4.44 -15.23
N VAL A 300 8.96 3.22 -14.67
CA VAL A 300 7.82 2.67 -13.94
C VAL A 300 8.21 2.58 -12.47
N ALA A 301 7.32 3.04 -11.59
CA ALA A 301 7.51 3.13 -10.14
C ALA A 301 6.28 2.57 -9.40
N SER A 302 6.44 2.21 -8.12
CA SER A 302 5.35 1.65 -7.31
C SER A 302 4.49 2.74 -6.67
N HIS A 303 3.17 2.58 -6.72
CA HIS A 303 2.23 3.41 -5.96
C HIS A 303 1.36 2.57 -5.03
N THR A 304 1.93 1.49 -4.47
CA THR A 304 1.26 0.44 -3.69
C THR A 304 0.28 -0.42 -4.51
N TRP A 305 -0.22 -1.50 -3.92
CA TRP A 305 -1.21 -2.38 -4.53
C TRP A 305 -2.55 -1.66 -4.71
N SER A 306 -3.10 -1.08 -3.64
CA SER A 306 -4.48 -0.55 -3.59
C SER A 306 -4.57 0.85 -2.98
N HIS A 307 -3.60 1.71 -3.29
CA HIS A 307 -3.57 3.14 -2.99
C HIS A 307 -3.89 3.50 -1.52
N TYR A 308 -3.41 2.69 -0.55
CA TYR A 308 -3.58 3.00 0.87
C TYR A 308 -2.60 4.08 1.35
N SER A 309 -3.11 5.06 2.12
CA SER A 309 -2.26 5.89 2.96
C SER A 309 -1.45 4.98 3.89
N LEU A 310 -0.12 5.04 3.76
CA LEU A 310 0.78 4.12 4.45
C LEU A 310 0.86 4.43 5.95
N SER A 311 0.68 5.68 6.36
CA SER A 311 0.63 6.04 7.79
C SER A 311 -0.60 5.48 8.53
N ASN A 312 -1.72 5.21 7.83
CA ASN A 312 -2.98 4.78 8.45
C ASN A 312 -3.19 3.25 8.45
N ILE A 313 -2.22 2.46 8.00
CA ILE A 313 -2.26 0.99 7.99
C ILE A 313 -1.11 0.37 8.81
N SER A 314 -1.23 -0.91 9.16
CA SER A 314 -0.20 -1.64 9.92
C SER A 314 1.07 -1.90 9.11
N HIS A 315 2.17 -2.22 9.80
CA HIS A 315 3.41 -2.72 9.18
C HIS A 315 3.12 -3.85 8.20
N ASP A 316 2.48 -4.94 8.66
CA ASP A 316 2.15 -6.10 7.83
C ASP A 316 1.39 -5.72 6.54
N LEU A 317 0.41 -4.82 6.65
CA LEU A 317 -0.35 -4.36 5.49
C LEU A 317 0.47 -3.44 4.58
N ARG A 318 1.37 -2.59 5.09
CA ARG A 318 2.34 -1.86 4.24
C ARG A 318 3.25 -2.81 3.47
N MET A 319 3.75 -3.85 4.14
CA MET A 319 4.61 -4.85 3.50
C MET A 319 3.85 -5.62 2.40
N GLN A 320 2.59 -6.01 2.63
CA GLN A 320 1.73 -6.59 1.59
C GLN A 320 1.46 -5.63 0.43
N GLN A 321 1.14 -4.37 0.74
CA GLN A 321 0.83 -3.32 -0.24
C GLN A 321 2.00 -3.05 -1.19
N MET A 322 3.25 -3.21 -0.75
CA MET A 322 4.41 -3.14 -1.64
C MET A 322 4.67 -4.48 -2.34
N VAL A 323 4.79 -5.59 -1.60
CA VAL A 323 5.16 -6.90 -2.14
C VAL A 323 4.18 -7.41 -3.21
N LYS A 324 2.86 -7.21 -3.05
CA LYS A 324 1.89 -7.56 -4.11
C LYS A 324 2.17 -6.78 -5.40
N ASN A 325 2.44 -5.48 -5.31
CA ASN A 325 2.76 -4.66 -6.49
C ASN A 325 4.09 -5.10 -7.13
N GLU A 326 5.10 -5.44 -6.31
CA GLU A 326 6.37 -6.00 -6.78
C GLU A 326 6.19 -7.33 -7.54
N MET A 327 5.36 -8.24 -7.03
CA MET A 327 5.04 -9.51 -7.69
C MET A 327 4.36 -9.28 -9.05
N ALA A 328 3.39 -8.37 -9.13
CA ALA A 328 2.73 -8.02 -10.37
C ALA A 328 3.69 -7.40 -11.40
N PHE A 329 4.54 -6.44 -11.00
CA PHE A 329 5.59 -5.93 -11.91
C PHE A 329 6.54 -7.04 -12.36
N ASN A 330 6.95 -7.94 -11.46
CA ASN A 330 7.82 -9.06 -11.81
C ASN A 330 7.17 -9.99 -12.85
N ASN A 331 5.85 -10.23 -12.77
CA ASN A 331 5.10 -11.01 -13.76
C ASN A 331 5.06 -10.32 -15.15
N ILE A 332 4.99 -8.98 -15.19
CA ILE A 332 4.85 -8.21 -16.43
C ILE A 332 6.19 -7.93 -17.12
N ILE A 333 7.24 -7.58 -16.35
CA ILE A 333 8.54 -7.10 -16.88
C ILE A 333 9.78 -7.82 -16.31
N GLY A 334 9.61 -8.90 -15.52
CA GLY A 334 10.72 -9.69 -14.96
C GLY A 334 11.53 -9.00 -13.86
N LYS A 335 11.02 -7.88 -13.35
CA LYS A 335 11.66 -6.99 -12.37
C LYS A 335 10.62 -6.10 -11.69
N TRP A 336 10.94 -5.48 -10.56
CA TRP A 336 10.07 -4.51 -9.87
C TRP A 336 10.81 -3.21 -9.53
N PRO A 337 10.12 -2.05 -9.40
CA PRO A 337 10.78 -0.78 -9.16
C PRO A 337 11.44 -0.66 -7.78
N THR A 338 12.52 0.13 -7.69
CA THR A 338 13.11 0.67 -6.45
C THR A 338 12.57 2.05 -6.08
N TYR A 339 11.82 2.69 -6.96
CA TYR A 339 11.17 3.98 -6.73
C TYR A 339 9.71 3.78 -6.35
N MET A 340 9.23 4.54 -5.37
CA MET A 340 7.81 4.59 -5.02
C MET A 340 7.37 5.98 -4.60
N ARG A 341 6.07 6.24 -4.70
CA ARG A 341 5.41 7.42 -4.12
C ARG A 341 4.36 6.94 -3.12
N PRO A 342 4.30 7.47 -1.90
CA PRO A 342 3.22 7.17 -0.97
C PRO A 342 1.87 7.71 -1.47
N PRO A 343 0.80 6.90 -1.51
CA PRO A 343 -0.57 7.37 -1.71
C PRO A 343 -0.91 8.52 -0.77
N TYR A 344 -1.63 9.52 -1.28
CA TYR A 344 -1.96 10.77 -0.57
C TYR A 344 -0.75 11.56 -0.02
N SER A 345 0.48 11.26 -0.47
CA SER A 345 1.73 11.74 0.14
C SER A 345 1.88 11.36 1.63
N ASP A 346 1.26 10.27 2.07
CA ASP A 346 1.15 9.94 3.50
C ASP A 346 1.98 8.72 3.91
N CYS A 347 3.24 8.98 4.24
CA CYS A 347 4.19 8.04 4.86
C CYS A 347 5.04 8.80 5.89
N THR A 348 4.91 8.44 7.17
CA THR A 348 5.53 9.19 8.29
C THR A 348 6.40 8.31 9.18
N GLU A 349 7.46 8.88 9.77
CA GLU A 349 8.30 8.23 10.78
C GLU A 349 7.47 7.65 11.93
N ALA A 350 6.54 8.45 12.48
CA ALA A 350 5.70 8.09 13.62
C ALA A 350 4.75 6.91 13.36
N SER A 351 4.48 6.57 12.10
CA SER A 351 3.71 5.38 11.71
C SER A 351 4.56 4.12 11.56
N GLY A 352 5.89 4.26 11.51
CA GLY A 352 6.86 3.23 11.08
C GLY A 352 7.14 3.19 9.57
N CYS A 353 6.35 3.90 8.75
CA CYS A 353 6.42 3.78 7.29
C CYS A 353 7.81 4.07 6.69
N TRP A 354 8.57 5.03 7.23
CA TRP A 354 9.93 5.32 6.74
C TRP A 354 10.88 4.12 6.89
N ALA A 355 10.86 3.44 8.04
CA ALA A 355 11.67 2.26 8.30
C ALA A 355 11.23 1.07 7.43
N ASP A 356 9.93 0.93 7.18
CA ASP A 356 9.38 -0.13 6.33
C ASP A 356 9.80 0.06 4.86
N MET A 357 9.71 1.28 4.33
CA MET A 357 10.15 1.60 2.96
C MET A 357 11.67 1.49 2.81
N GLN A 358 12.45 1.91 3.82
CA GLN A 358 13.90 1.72 3.81
C GLN A 358 14.26 0.22 3.84
N THR A 359 13.57 -0.59 4.67
CA THR A 359 13.74 -2.05 4.76
C THR A 359 13.40 -2.73 3.43
N LEU A 360 12.33 -2.29 2.77
CA LEU A 360 11.96 -2.71 1.42
C LEU A 360 12.89 -2.14 0.33
N GLY A 361 13.85 -1.29 0.67
CA GLY A 361 14.81 -0.70 -0.26
C GLY A 361 14.12 0.17 -1.33
N TYR A 362 13.29 1.10 -0.88
CA TYR A 362 12.56 2.06 -1.71
C TYR A 362 13.06 3.51 -1.55
N HIS A 363 13.22 4.20 -2.68
CA HIS A 363 13.31 5.67 -2.74
C HIS A 363 11.90 6.25 -2.62
N ARG A 364 11.67 7.18 -1.67
CA ARG A 364 10.34 7.79 -1.41
C ARG A 364 10.23 9.13 -2.15
N VAL A 365 9.42 9.14 -3.21
CA VAL A 365 9.30 10.29 -4.14
C VAL A 365 8.01 11.07 -3.91
N TYR A 366 8.17 12.35 -3.65
CA TYR A 366 7.11 13.35 -3.50
C TYR A 366 7.12 14.26 -4.74
N PHE A 367 6.89 15.56 -4.57
CA PHE A 367 6.82 16.57 -5.62
C PHE A 367 6.94 17.98 -5.00
N ASP A 368 7.47 18.93 -5.75
CA ASP A 368 7.45 20.36 -5.40
C ASP A 368 6.40 21.15 -6.21
N LEU A 369 5.84 20.54 -7.27
CA LEU A 369 4.80 21.12 -8.11
C LEU A 369 3.56 20.22 -8.25
N ASP A 370 2.63 20.39 -7.33
CA ASP A 370 1.25 19.90 -7.40
C ASP A 370 0.44 20.65 -8.47
N THR A 371 -0.04 19.94 -9.50
CA THR A 371 -0.87 20.55 -10.56
C THR A 371 -2.35 20.62 -10.21
N GLN A 372 -2.81 19.92 -9.18
CA GLN A 372 -4.22 19.84 -8.73
C GLN A 372 -5.19 19.41 -9.83
N ASP A 373 -4.73 18.62 -10.80
CA ASP A 373 -5.54 18.09 -11.90
C ASP A 373 -6.72 17.22 -11.41
N TYR A 374 -6.49 16.43 -10.35
CA TYR A 374 -7.50 15.63 -9.64
C TYR A 374 -8.60 16.48 -8.98
N LEU A 375 -8.31 17.73 -8.60
CA LEU A 375 -9.33 18.71 -8.13
C LEU A 375 -10.03 19.44 -9.28
N ASN A 376 -9.49 19.35 -10.49
CA ASN A 376 -9.95 20.08 -11.67
C ASN A 376 -10.25 19.16 -12.89
N PRO A 377 -10.93 18.00 -12.73
CA PRO A 377 -11.01 16.97 -13.76
C PRO A 377 -11.95 17.33 -14.93
N LEU A 378 -12.75 18.40 -14.83
CA LEU A 378 -13.68 18.82 -15.88
C LEU A 378 -13.06 19.87 -16.84
N PRO A 379 -13.49 19.93 -18.12
CA PRO A 379 -13.01 20.93 -19.08
C PRO A 379 -13.17 22.39 -18.63
N SER A 380 -14.17 22.67 -17.79
CA SER A 380 -14.42 23.99 -17.19
C SER A 380 -13.53 24.32 -15.99
N GLN A 381 -12.78 23.36 -15.46
CA GLN A 381 -11.94 23.50 -14.26
C GLN A 381 -10.45 23.44 -14.58
N ILE A 382 -10.01 22.62 -15.54
CA ILE A 382 -8.59 22.33 -15.79
C ILE A 382 -7.71 23.56 -16.09
N GLN A 383 -8.32 24.69 -16.47
CA GLN A 383 -7.61 25.98 -16.56
C GLN A 383 -6.96 26.39 -15.23
N ASN A 384 -7.49 25.98 -14.07
CA ASN A 384 -6.87 26.21 -12.77
C ASN A 384 -5.50 25.52 -12.67
N SER A 385 -5.41 24.25 -13.06
CA SER A 385 -4.13 23.51 -13.13
C SER A 385 -3.16 24.14 -14.13
N LYS A 386 -3.65 24.62 -15.28
CA LYS A 386 -2.83 25.39 -16.22
C LYS A 386 -2.29 26.68 -15.61
N ASN A 387 -3.10 27.40 -14.82
CA ASN A 387 -2.67 28.62 -14.13
C ASN A 387 -1.61 28.32 -13.05
N ILE A 388 -1.68 27.17 -12.37
CA ILE A 388 -0.66 26.71 -11.42
C ILE A 388 0.67 26.44 -12.15
N VAL A 389 0.63 25.64 -13.22
CA VAL A 389 1.80 25.36 -14.10
C VAL A 389 2.41 26.65 -14.64
N GLN A 390 1.58 27.58 -15.14
CA GLN A 390 2.03 28.87 -15.67
C GLN A 390 2.72 29.71 -14.60
N LYS A 391 2.16 29.76 -13.38
CA LYS A 391 2.72 30.52 -12.25
C LYS A 391 4.07 29.92 -11.80
N ALA A 392 4.20 28.60 -11.78
CA ALA A 392 5.45 27.92 -11.44
C ALA A 392 6.53 28.21 -12.49
N LEU A 393 6.25 27.93 -13.78
CA LEU A 393 7.20 28.16 -14.87
C LEU A 393 7.51 29.65 -15.15
N ALA A 394 6.71 30.59 -14.63
CA ALA A 394 7.05 32.01 -14.63
C ALA A 394 8.19 32.38 -13.65
N SER A 395 8.57 31.48 -12.74
CA SER A 395 9.71 31.66 -11.84
C SER A 395 11.05 31.70 -12.61
N THR A 396 11.95 32.55 -12.15
CA THR A 396 13.37 32.61 -12.55
C THR A 396 14.33 32.19 -11.43
N ALA A 397 13.81 31.95 -10.22
CA ALA A 397 14.59 31.49 -9.07
C ALA A 397 14.65 29.97 -8.93
N VAL A 398 13.81 29.26 -9.69
CA VAL A 398 13.72 27.79 -9.75
C VAL A 398 14.12 27.34 -11.16
N GLN A 399 14.93 26.28 -11.26
CA GLN A 399 15.50 25.80 -12.53
C GLN A 399 14.98 24.43 -12.95
N ASP A 400 14.13 23.80 -12.15
CA ASP A 400 13.63 22.44 -12.33
C ASP A 400 12.25 22.30 -11.67
N TYR A 401 11.60 21.14 -11.83
CA TYR A 401 10.40 20.77 -11.06
C TYR A 401 10.26 19.24 -11.02
N LEU A 402 9.80 18.69 -9.90
CA LEU A 402 9.28 17.33 -9.79
C LEU A 402 7.76 17.44 -9.65
N SER A 403 7.02 17.21 -10.74
CA SER A 403 5.59 17.56 -10.81
C SER A 403 4.67 16.35 -10.86
N ILE A 404 3.58 16.40 -10.10
CA ILE A 404 2.53 15.37 -10.02
C ILE A 404 1.32 15.69 -10.90
N GLN A 405 0.90 14.68 -11.65
CA GLN A 405 -0.34 14.57 -12.41
C GLN A 405 -0.91 13.15 -12.23
N HIS A 406 -2.13 12.91 -12.71
CA HIS A 406 -2.81 11.61 -12.62
C HIS A 406 -3.30 11.22 -14.03
N ASP A 407 -2.76 10.16 -14.62
CA ASP A 407 -3.11 9.77 -16.00
C ASP A 407 -4.50 9.12 -16.12
N ILE A 408 -5.11 8.78 -14.97
CA ILE A 408 -6.53 8.41 -14.87
C ILE A 408 -7.49 9.58 -15.17
N VAL A 409 -7.01 10.84 -15.15
CA VAL A 409 -7.82 12.04 -15.36
C VAL A 409 -7.76 12.50 -16.81
N GLN A 410 -8.89 12.42 -17.54
CA GLN A 410 -8.96 12.75 -18.98
C GLN A 410 -8.41 14.13 -19.32
N GLN A 411 -8.71 15.15 -18.50
CA GLN A 411 -8.24 16.52 -18.73
C GLN A 411 -6.77 16.71 -18.36
N SER A 412 -6.20 15.84 -17.52
CA SER A 412 -4.75 15.82 -17.26
C SER A 412 -3.99 15.40 -18.52
N VAL A 413 -4.39 14.28 -19.12
CA VAL A 413 -3.78 13.77 -20.36
C VAL A 413 -4.07 14.69 -21.55
N GLY A 414 -5.35 14.85 -21.92
CA GLY A 414 -5.75 15.45 -23.19
C GLY A 414 -5.71 16.98 -23.25
N ASN A 415 -5.39 17.68 -22.16
CA ASN A 415 -5.54 19.15 -22.09
C ASN A 415 -4.47 19.85 -21.24
N LEU A 416 -4.11 19.33 -20.07
CA LEU A 416 -3.06 19.88 -19.21
C LEU A 416 -1.66 19.50 -19.70
N SER A 417 -1.41 18.21 -19.97
CA SER A 417 -0.08 17.70 -20.33
C SER A 417 0.47 18.35 -21.59
N THR A 418 -0.31 18.44 -22.67
CA THR A 418 0.08 19.13 -23.90
C THR A 418 0.44 20.60 -23.65
N TYR A 419 -0.40 21.34 -22.91
CA TYR A 419 -0.12 22.72 -22.52
C TYR A 419 1.18 22.85 -21.70
N TYR A 420 1.36 21.98 -20.71
CA TYR A 420 2.54 21.98 -19.84
C TYR A 420 3.81 21.67 -20.64
N PHE A 421 3.76 20.70 -21.55
CA PHE A 421 4.89 20.33 -22.40
C PHE A 421 5.26 21.48 -23.35
N ASP A 422 4.28 22.21 -23.90
CA ASP A 422 4.50 23.45 -24.65
C ASP A 422 5.17 24.55 -23.80
N GLN A 423 4.74 24.75 -22.54
CA GLN A 423 5.39 25.74 -21.65
C GLN A 423 6.83 25.35 -21.31
N ILE A 424 7.09 24.08 -20.97
CA ILE A 424 8.43 23.53 -20.71
C ILE A 424 9.33 23.75 -21.95
N LYS A 425 8.83 23.39 -23.13
CA LYS A 425 9.53 23.52 -24.41
C LYS A 425 9.84 24.98 -24.76
N ALA A 426 8.90 25.88 -24.52
CA ALA A 426 9.07 27.33 -24.73
C ALA A 426 10.09 27.95 -23.76
N LYS A 427 10.23 27.40 -22.55
CA LYS A 427 11.28 27.77 -21.57
C LYS A 427 12.66 27.17 -21.91
N GLY A 428 12.75 26.30 -22.93
CA GLY A 428 13.97 25.59 -23.31
C GLY A 428 14.29 24.38 -22.43
N TRP A 429 13.33 23.91 -21.63
CA TRP A 429 13.47 22.81 -20.70
C TRP A 429 13.04 21.47 -21.32
N LYS A 430 13.28 20.35 -20.63
CA LYS A 430 12.89 18.99 -21.09
C LYS A 430 12.10 18.19 -20.05
N GLY A 431 11.07 17.47 -20.49
CA GLY A 431 10.41 16.42 -19.69
C GLY A 431 11.26 15.14 -19.57
N VAL A 432 11.53 14.68 -18.35
CA VAL A 432 12.42 13.56 -18.01
C VAL A 432 11.79 12.60 -16.99
N THR A 433 12.43 11.43 -16.77
CA THR A 433 12.08 10.54 -15.65
C THR A 433 12.60 11.08 -14.31
N VAL A 434 12.10 10.55 -13.19
CA VAL A 434 12.59 10.88 -11.84
C VAL A 434 14.04 10.42 -11.68
N GLY A 435 14.41 9.23 -12.18
CA GLY A 435 15.78 8.75 -12.18
C GLY A 435 16.75 9.69 -12.91
N ASP A 436 16.40 10.14 -14.13
CA ASP A 436 17.22 11.11 -14.87
C ASP A 436 17.30 12.48 -14.15
N CYS A 437 16.17 12.97 -13.60
CA CYS A 437 16.04 14.20 -12.80
C CYS A 437 16.94 14.21 -11.54
N LEU A 438 17.12 13.05 -10.92
CA LEU A 438 17.97 12.84 -9.75
C LEU A 438 19.42 12.45 -10.13
N GLY A 439 19.74 12.33 -11.42
CA GLY A 439 21.07 11.94 -11.89
C GLY A 439 21.39 10.46 -11.75
N ASP A 440 20.40 9.60 -11.46
CA ASP A 440 20.56 8.15 -11.43
C ASP A 440 20.60 7.57 -12.85
N THR A 441 21.74 7.79 -13.49
CA THR A 441 21.99 7.47 -14.91
C THR A 441 22.12 5.98 -15.20
N ASP A 442 22.38 5.15 -14.19
CA ASP A 442 22.33 3.69 -14.34
C ASP A 442 20.90 3.18 -14.12
N ARG A 443 20.18 3.00 -15.24
CA ARG A 443 18.78 2.53 -15.24
C ARG A 443 18.59 1.10 -14.72
N THR A 444 19.66 0.40 -14.28
CA THR A 444 19.54 -0.84 -13.50
C THR A 444 19.17 -0.55 -12.03
N ASN A 445 19.66 0.55 -11.44
CA ASN A 445 19.32 0.97 -10.06
C ASN A 445 17.81 1.18 -9.86
N TRP A 446 17.09 1.53 -10.93
CA TRP A 446 15.64 1.79 -10.92
C TRP A 446 14.80 0.53 -10.65
N TYR A 447 15.39 -0.68 -10.72
CA TYR A 447 14.65 -1.95 -10.61
C TYR A 447 15.44 -3.07 -9.91
N ARG A 448 14.73 -3.97 -9.23
CA ARG A 448 15.26 -5.24 -8.67
C ARG A 448 14.69 -6.43 -9.45
N SER A 449 15.37 -7.57 -9.47
CA SER A 449 14.90 -8.79 -10.16
C SER A 449 15.13 -10.05 -9.33
N LEU A 450 14.38 -11.12 -9.65
CA LEU A 450 14.59 -12.45 -9.06
C LEU A 450 15.86 -13.08 -9.64
N THR A 451 17.02 -12.82 -9.03
CA THR A 451 18.26 -13.49 -9.40
C THR A 451 18.27 -14.95 -8.94
N SER A 452 18.20 -15.88 -9.88
CA SER A 452 18.38 -17.33 -9.66
C SER A 452 19.79 -17.65 -9.16
N GLY A 453 20.02 -17.59 -7.84
CA GLY A 453 21.37 -17.44 -7.32
C GLY A 453 21.65 -17.88 -5.88
N SER A 454 21.08 -19.00 -5.39
CA SER A 454 21.69 -19.71 -4.24
C SER A 454 21.50 -21.24 -4.27
N THR A 455 21.52 -21.84 -5.45
CA THR A 455 22.08 -23.20 -5.59
C THR A 455 23.59 -23.06 -5.80
N THR A 456 24.37 -23.29 -4.74
CA THR A 456 25.81 -23.54 -4.85
C THR A 456 26.02 -24.85 -5.59
N SER A 457 26.07 -24.78 -6.91
CA SER A 457 26.43 -25.89 -7.81
C SER A 457 27.85 -26.35 -7.52
N SER A 458 27.97 -27.21 -6.51
CA SER A 458 29.19 -27.92 -6.15
C SER A 458 29.53 -28.85 -7.29
N SER A 459 30.39 -28.39 -8.19
CA SER A 459 30.79 -29.06 -9.43
C SER A 459 31.72 -30.25 -9.16
N VAL A 460 31.17 -31.29 -8.52
CA VAL A 460 31.80 -32.61 -8.41
C VAL A 460 31.85 -33.21 -9.82
N ALA A 461 32.96 -32.94 -10.52
CA ALA A 461 33.19 -33.39 -11.87
C ALA A 461 33.41 -34.91 -11.90
N VAL A 462 32.37 -35.67 -12.26
CA VAL A 462 32.49 -37.08 -12.65
C VAL A 462 32.58 -37.15 -14.17
N SER A 463 33.73 -37.61 -14.67
CA SER A 463 34.01 -37.69 -16.10
C SER A 463 33.49 -39.00 -16.70
N SER A 464 32.77 -38.92 -17.82
CA SER A 464 32.64 -40.01 -18.78
C SER A 464 32.60 -39.43 -20.20
N GLN A 465 33.33 -40.07 -21.12
CA GLN A 465 33.69 -39.50 -22.42
C GLN A 465 32.63 -39.79 -23.49
N SER A 466 32.61 -38.97 -24.54
CA SER A 466 31.81 -39.21 -25.75
C SER A 466 32.32 -40.44 -26.52
N ALA A 467 31.38 -41.17 -27.14
CA ALA A 467 31.67 -42.11 -28.23
C ALA A 467 30.68 -41.85 -29.39
N SER A 468 31.13 -42.07 -30.63
CA SER A 468 30.52 -41.47 -31.82
C SER A 468 29.85 -42.46 -32.77
N ALA A 469 29.02 -41.92 -33.67
CA ALA A 469 28.53 -42.54 -34.91
C ALA A 469 27.45 -43.64 -34.74
N SER A 470 26.70 -44.04 -35.78
CA SER A 470 26.74 -43.60 -37.18
C SER A 470 25.34 -43.52 -37.82
N ALA A 471 25.22 -42.84 -38.95
CA ALA A 471 23.96 -42.60 -39.65
C ALA A 471 23.56 -43.74 -40.63
N LYS A 472 22.27 -43.83 -40.97
CA LYS A 472 21.83 -44.32 -42.28
C LYS A 472 20.47 -43.76 -42.72
N THR A 473 20.26 -43.73 -44.05
CA THR A 473 19.19 -42.99 -44.73
C THR A 473 18.34 -43.87 -45.65
N SER A 474 17.02 -43.77 -45.56
CA SER A 474 16.02 -44.09 -46.62
C SER A 474 14.60 -43.85 -46.05
N GLY A 475 13.62 -43.22 -46.72
CA GLY A 475 13.62 -42.59 -48.04
C GLY A 475 12.86 -43.39 -49.11
N THR A 476 11.55 -43.14 -49.26
CA THR A 476 10.71 -43.41 -50.46
C THR A 476 9.40 -42.63 -50.34
N SER A 477 8.85 -42.15 -51.47
CA SER A 477 7.66 -41.30 -51.55
C SER A 477 6.38 -42.07 -51.91
N ALA A 478 5.21 -41.50 -51.61
CA ALA A 478 3.97 -41.79 -52.33
C ALA A 478 3.09 -40.53 -52.45
N THR A 479 2.51 -40.31 -53.64
CA THR A 479 1.68 -39.15 -53.99
C THR A 479 0.20 -39.39 -53.73
N GLY A 480 -0.55 -38.34 -53.39
CA GLY A 480 -2.01 -38.32 -53.43
C GLY A 480 -2.56 -36.91 -53.21
N ALA A 481 -3.19 -36.32 -54.22
CA ALA A 481 -3.70 -34.96 -54.16
C ALA A 481 -5.13 -34.88 -54.71
N THR A 482 -6.03 -34.22 -53.98
CA THR A 482 -7.32 -33.76 -54.50
C THR A 482 -7.74 -32.46 -53.82
N THR A 483 -8.38 -31.62 -54.63
CA THR A 483 -8.68 -30.20 -54.39
C THR A 483 -10.00 -29.96 -53.64
N ALA A 484 -10.00 -28.90 -52.81
CA ALA A 484 -11.13 -27.97 -52.62
C ALA A 484 -12.45 -28.53 -52.00
N GLN A 485 -13.44 -27.73 -51.57
CA GLN A 485 -13.56 -26.26 -51.61
C GLN A 485 -14.32 -25.70 -50.39
N SER A 486 -14.19 -24.41 -50.16
CA SER A 486 -14.92 -23.62 -49.15
C SER A 486 -16.43 -23.47 -49.43
N SER A 487 -17.23 -23.21 -48.40
CA SER A 487 -18.38 -22.30 -48.49
C SER A 487 -18.75 -21.71 -47.12
N ALA A 488 -19.22 -20.47 -47.12
CA ALA A 488 -19.79 -19.78 -45.97
C ALA A 488 -21.24 -19.39 -46.28
N VAL A 489 -22.07 -19.24 -45.25
CA VAL A 489 -23.44 -18.69 -45.34
C VAL A 489 -23.66 -17.71 -44.20
N SER A 490 -24.45 -16.66 -44.42
CA SER A 490 -24.67 -15.58 -43.46
C SER A 490 -26.15 -15.23 -43.32
N ALA A 491 -26.52 -14.79 -42.11
CA ALA A 491 -27.66 -13.96 -41.71
C ALA A 491 -29.08 -14.20 -42.28
N THR A 492 -30.08 -14.13 -41.39
CA THR A 492 -31.38 -13.47 -41.66
C THR A 492 -31.95 -12.95 -40.34
N VAL A 493 -32.68 -11.83 -40.39
CA VAL A 493 -33.30 -11.13 -39.25
C VAL A 493 -34.81 -11.32 -39.27
N THR A 494 -35.46 -11.40 -38.11
CA THR A 494 -36.92 -11.21 -38.00
C THR A 494 -37.29 -10.45 -36.73
N THR A 495 -38.04 -9.35 -36.89
CA THR A 495 -38.63 -8.55 -35.81
C THR A 495 -40.05 -9.03 -35.52
N LEU A 496 -40.54 -8.82 -34.29
CA LEU A 496 -41.98 -8.70 -34.03
C LEU A 496 -42.28 -7.78 -32.84
N LYS A 497 -43.56 -7.51 -32.59
CA LYS A 497 -44.06 -6.23 -32.03
C LYS A 497 -44.86 -6.42 -30.74
N SER A 498 -44.96 -5.33 -29.96
CA SER A 498 -45.61 -5.27 -28.65
C SER A 498 -47.14 -5.25 -28.67
N THR A 499 -47.73 -5.70 -27.56
CA THR A 499 -49.14 -5.49 -27.16
C THR A 499 -49.23 -5.21 -25.66
N SER A 500 -50.33 -4.57 -25.24
CA SER A 500 -50.54 -4.08 -23.88
C SER A 500 -51.77 -4.71 -23.22
N THR A 501 -51.75 -4.79 -21.89
CA THR A 501 -52.94 -4.97 -21.05
C THR A 501 -52.77 -4.22 -19.73
N ALA A 502 -53.89 -3.84 -19.12
CA ALA A 502 -53.97 -3.10 -17.86
C ALA A 502 -55.08 -3.70 -16.97
N LEU A 503 -55.44 -3.00 -15.88
CA LEU A 503 -56.27 -3.41 -14.74
C LEU A 503 -55.49 -4.18 -13.64
N SER A 504 -55.77 -3.99 -12.34
CA SER A 504 -56.52 -2.88 -11.69
C SER A 504 -56.27 -2.81 -10.16
N SER A 505 -56.51 -1.60 -9.62
CA SER A 505 -57.05 -1.31 -8.28
C SER A 505 -56.62 -2.12 -7.03
N ALA A 506 -55.84 -1.46 -6.17
CA ALA A 506 -56.03 -1.53 -4.71
C ALA A 506 -55.87 -0.12 -4.10
N LYS A 507 -56.53 0.15 -2.96
CA LYS A 507 -56.66 1.49 -2.37
C LYS A 507 -56.70 1.38 -0.83
N SER A 508 -56.35 2.49 -0.17
CA SER A 508 -56.24 2.73 1.29
C SER A 508 -54.79 2.72 1.80
N SER A 509 -54.25 3.59 2.67
CA SER A 509 -54.62 4.88 3.32
C SER A 509 -54.39 4.80 4.82
N THR A 510 -53.71 5.81 5.39
CA THR A 510 -53.66 6.14 6.83
C THR A 510 -53.02 5.07 7.76
N SER A 511 -52.48 5.40 8.95
CA SER A 511 -52.41 6.69 9.68
C SER A 511 -51.06 6.86 10.39
N SER A 512 -50.78 8.08 10.85
CA SER A 512 -49.68 8.40 11.78
C SER A 512 -50.23 8.73 13.17
N VAL A 513 -49.57 8.25 14.24
CA VAL A 513 -49.90 8.56 15.64
C VAL A 513 -48.60 8.81 16.43
N LYS A 514 -48.68 9.63 17.50
CA LYS A 514 -47.55 10.16 18.28
C LYS A 514 -47.38 9.51 19.66
N SER A 515 -46.11 9.33 20.04
CA SER A 515 -45.44 9.72 21.30
C SER A 515 -46.02 9.43 22.70
N SER A 516 -45.08 9.10 23.62
CA SER A 516 -45.13 9.24 25.09
C SER A 516 -45.88 8.11 25.85
N SER A 517 -45.40 7.62 27.00
CA SER A 517 -44.86 8.40 28.12
C SER A 517 -43.99 7.58 29.13
N THR A 518 -43.56 8.26 30.21
CA THR A 518 -42.48 7.91 31.14
C THR A 518 -42.86 6.91 32.26
N VAL A 519 -41.89 6.08 32.69
CA VAL A 519 -41.83 5.55 34.07
C VAL A 519 -40.46 5.85 34.68
N LYS A 520 -40.44 6.27 35.95
CA LYS A 520 -39.21 6.41 36.77
C LYS A 520 -39.12 5.23 37.75
N GLN A 521 -37.91 4.75 38.03
CA GLN A 521 -37.59 4.26 39.37
C GLN A 521 -36.13 4.55 39.71
N SER A 522 -35.82 4.62 41.01
CA SER A 522 -34.55 5.14 41.52
C SER A 522 -34.02 4.31 42.68
N THR A 523 -32.74 3.97 42.63
CA THR A 523 -31.94 3.52 43.78
C THR A 523 -30.61 4.27 43.78
N SER A 524 -30.11 4.63 44.95
CA SER A 524 -28.96 5.53 45.11
C SER A 524 -27.63 4.80 45.05
N ALA A 525 -26.61 5.46 44.50
CA ALA A 525 -25.22 4.99 44.47
C ALA A 525 -24.32 5.87 45.35
N THR A 526 -23.17 5.34 45.77
CA THR A 526 -22.02 6.15 46.21
C THR A 526 -20.70 5.42 45.92
N VAL A 527 -20.15 5.65 44.72
CA VAL A 527 -18.71 5.55 44.44
C VAL A 527 -18.34 6.78 43.58
N VAL A 528 -17.09 7.24 43.68
CA VAL A 528 -16.67 8.59 43.27
C VAL A 528 -16.84 8.88 41.78
N LYS A 529 -17.34 10.07 41.45
CA LYS A 529 -17.59 10.57 40.09
C LYS A 529 -16.41 11.44 39.58
N PRO A 530 -15.87 11.20 38.38
CA PRO A 530 -14.90 12.09 37.75
C PRO A 530 -15.57 13.39 37.24
N THR A 531 -14.81 14.48 37.16
CA THR A 531 -15.32 15.82 36.79
C THR A 531 -15.76 15.87 35.32
N ILE A 532 -17.05 15.66 35.06
CA ILE A 532 -17.64 15.81 33.72
C ILE A 532 -17.70 17.30 33.36
N VAL A 533 -16.83 17.73 32.44
CA VAL A 533 -17.03 18.98 31.69
C VAL A 533 -18.29 18.80 30.83
N PRO A 534 -19.31 19.69 30.94
CA PRO A 534 -20.58 19.49 30.25
C PRO A 534 -20.40 19.62 28.74
N THR A 535 -20.72 18.55 28.00
CA THR A 535 -20.69 18.55 26.53
C THR A 535 -21.68 19.60 25.99
N PRO A 536 -21.25 20.56 25.16
CA PRO A 536 -22.15 21.53 24.52
C PRO A 536 -23.25 20.84 23.71
N ALA A 537 -24.45 21.42 23.71
CA ALA A 537 -25.53 20.97 22.82
C ALA A 537 -25.16 21.18 21.34
N ALA A 538 -25.71 20.35 20.45
CA ALA A 538 -25.46 20.45 19.01
C ALA A 538 -26.05 21.75 18.43
N THR A 539 -25.21 22.77 18.29
CA THR A 539 -25.54 24.04 17.62
C THR A 539 -25.62 23.87 16.11
N CYS A 540 -26.47 24.69 15.47
CA CYS A 540 -26.53 24.75 14.02
C CYS A 540 -25.37 25.60 13.50
N ALA A 541 -24.48 25.04 12.68
CA ALA A 541 -23.35 25.77 12.11
C ALA A 541 -23.79 26.64 10.93
N VAL A 542 -24.65 26.11 10.05
CA VAL A 542 -25.26 26.85 8.93
C VAL A 542 -26.69 26.40 8.72
N THR A 543 -27.62 27.36 8.57
CA THR A 543 -29.03 27.09 8.25
C THR A 543 -29.32 27.42 6.79
N VAL A 544 -29.97 26.50 6.07
CA VAL A 544 -30.45 26.73 4.70
C VAL A 544 -31.89 26.25 4.57
N GLY A 545 -32.83 27.18 4.40
CA GLY A 545 -34.26 26.87 4.43
C GLY A 545 -34.69 26.27 5.78
N LYS A 546 -35.07 24.98 5.78
CA LYS A 546 -35.35 24.18 6.98
C LYS A 546 -34.22 23.20 7.34
N TRP A 547 -33.19 23.11 6.52
CA TRP A 547 -32.02 22.26 6.76
C TRP A 547 -31.01 22.98 7.65
N CYS A 548 -30.29 22.21 8.46
CA CYS A 548 -29.35 22.69 9.45
C CYS A 548 -28.10 21.81 9.42
N GLY A 549 -26.98 22.38 9.01
CA GLY A 549 -25.67 21.74 9.05
C GLY A 549 -25.18 21.65 10.48
N LYS A 550 -24.90 20.42 10.93
CA LYS A 550 -24.53 20.14 12.33
C LYS A 550 -23.10 19.65 12.41
N VAL A 551 -22.29 20.33 13.20
CA VAL A 551 -21.09 19.73 13.80
C VAL A 551 -21.56 18.94 15.02
N THR A 552 -21.36 17.62 15.02
CA THR A 552 -21.82 16.77 16.13
C THR A 552 -20.95 17.00 17.37
N PRO A 553 -21.52 17.08 18.59
CA PRO A 553 -20.72 17.40 19.78
C PRO A 553 -19.63 16.38 20.10
N PHE A 554 -18.41 16.87 20.23
CA PHE A 554 -17.23 16.14 20.67
C PHE A 554 -16.58 16.78 21.91
N ASN A 555 -15.85 15.96 22.66
CA ASN A 555 -14.99 16.37 23.78
C ASN A 555 -13.68 15.55 23.87
N THR A 556 -13.37 14.76 22.83
CA THR A 556 -12.17 13.93 22.69
C THR A 556 -11.73 13.88 21.21
N MET A 557 -10.49 13.51 20.92
CA MET A 557 -9.99 13.39 19.53
C MET A 557 -10.86 12.43 18.70
N LEU A 558 -11.19 11.24 19.23
CA LEU A 558 -12.01 10.24 18.54
C LEU A 558 -13.44 10.74 18.26
N THR A 559 -14.04 11.51 19.18
CA THR A 559 -15.36 12.12 18.92
C THR A 559 -15.26 13.28 17.92
N CYS A 560 -14.14 14.01 17.92
CA CYS A 560 -13.87 15.08 16.95
C CYS A 560 -13.72 14.52 15.53
N GLN A 561 -12.93 13.46 15.33
CA GLN A 561 -12.76 12.79 14.03
C GLN A 561 -14.09 12.23 13.50
N LYS A 562 -14.91 11.62 14.37
CA LYS A 562 -16.28 11.18 14.01
C LYS A 562 -17.19 12.34 13.63
N SER A 563 -17.05 13.50 14.27
CA SER A 563 -17.76 14.73 13.92
C SER A 563 -17.30 15.32 12.59
N ALA A 564 -15.99 15.27 12.28
CA ALA A 564 -15.43 15.69 11.01
C ALA A 564 -16.01 14.90 9.83
N ALA A 565 -16.01 13.57 9.92
CA ALA A 565 -16.59 12.70 8.91
C ALA A 565 -18.11 12.94 8.73
N ALA A 566 -18.85 13.08 9.84
CA ALA A 566 -20.28 13.37 9.80
C ALA A 566 -20.59 14.75 9.19
N CYS A 567 -19.78 15.77 9.49
CA CYS A 567 -19.90 17.12 8.91
C CYS A 567 -19.72 17.06 7.38
N TYR A 568 -18.65 16.41 6.92
CA TYR A 568 -18.35 16.31 5.49
C TYR A 568 -19.46 15.58 4.71
N ALA A 569 -19.98 14.47 5.25
CA ALA A 569 -21.12 13.74 4.68
C ALA A 569 -22.45 14.53 4.64
N ASP A 570 -22.61 15.56 5.48
CA ASP A 570 -23.77 16.46 5.47
C ASP A 570 -23.63 17.61 4.46
N THR A 571 -22.42 17.92 3.96
CA THR A 571 -22.22 18.99 2.94
C THR A 571 -23.00 18.70 1.65
N LEU A 572 -23.02 17.44 1.20
CA LEU A 572 -23.77 16.99 0.03
C LEU A 572 -25.30 17.11 0.23
N LYS A 573 -25.78 16.96 1.48
CA LYS A 573 -27.18 17.17 1.85
C LYS A 573 -27.55 18.65 1.90
N CYS A 574 -26.60 19.53 2.21
CA CYS A 574 -26.78 20.97 2.02
C CYS A 574 -27.03 21.29 0.54
N ALA A 575 -26.14 20.85 -0.36
CA ALA A 575 -26.22 21.17 -1.79
C ALA A 575 -27.55 20.71 -2.42
N THR A 576 -28.03 19.51 -2.06
CA THR A 576 -29.31 18.98 -2.56
C THR A 576 -30.54 19.65 -1.92
N THR A 577 -30.45 20.18 -0.69
CA THR A 577 -31.58 20.84 -0.01
C THR A 577 -31.66 22.35 -0.25
N ALA A 578 -30.52 23.01 -0.52
CA ALA A 578 -30.43 24.45 -0.75
C ALA A 578 -31.04 24.91 -2.09
N GLY A 579 -30.94 24.05 -3.11
CA GLY A 579 -31.13 24.47 -4.49
C GLY A 579 -30.07 25.48 -4.97
N TRP A 580 -30.12 25.79 -6.26
CA TRP A 580 -29.06 26.52 -6.97
C TRP A 580 -28.86 27.99 -6.53
N LYS A 581 -29.67 28.51 -5.61
CA LYS A 581 -29.65 29.93 -5.18
C LYS A 581 -29.00 30.17 -3.82
N ASP A 582 -28.83 29.15 -2.99
CA ASP A 582 -28.29 29.28 -1.62
C ASP A 582 -26.93 28.58 -1.43
N LEU A 583 -26.31 28.13 -2.53
CA LEU A 583 -25.04 27.37 -2.55
C LEU A 583 -23.89 28.07 -1.80
N THR A 584 -23.87 29.40 -1.73
CA THR A 584 -22.87 30.18 -0.96
C THR A 584 -22.88 29.82 0.53
N LYS A 585 -24.04 29.48 1.11
CA LYS A 585 -24.16 29.02 2.50
C LYS A 585 -23.63 27.59 2.64
N CYS A 586 -23.89 26.72 1.67
CA CYS A 586 -23.31 25.39 1.66
C CYS A 586 -21.79 25.43 1.52
N ALA A 587 -21.23 26.30 0.68
CA ALA A 587 -19.79 26.52 0.59
C ALA A 587 -19.17 27.04 1.91
N ALA A 588 -19.91 27.83 2.70
CA ALA A 588 -19.48 28.21 4.05
C ALA A 588 -19.50 27.00 5.01
N PHE A 589 -20.51 26.13 4.93
CA PHE A 589 -20.56 24.89 5.72
C PHE A 589 -19.45 23.91 5.33
N THR A 590 -19.16 23.72 4.03
CA THR A 590 -18.03 22.91 3.56
C THR A 590 -16.72 23.43 4.15
N LYS A 591 -16.48 24.75 4.14
CA LYS A 591 -15.28 25.38 4.74
C LYS A 591 -15.17 25.23 6.27
N ILE A 592 -16.27 24.94 6.96
CA ILE A 592 -16.26 24.56 8.38
C ILE A 592 -15.85 23.08 8.49
N CYS A 593 -16.46 22.20 7.68
CA CYS A 593 -16.12 20.77 7.69
C CYS A 593 -14.68 20.47 7.22
N GLU A 594 -14.14 21.20 6.24
CA GLU A 594 -12.75 21.10 5.76
C GLU A 594 -11.71 21.40 6.84
N LYS A 595 -12.01 22.35 7.73
CA LYS A 595 -11.11 22.75 8.84
C LYS A 595 -11.16 21.79 10.02
N LEU A 596 -12.26 21.05 10.18
CA LEU A 596 -12.50 20.21 11.34
C LEU A 596 -11.48 19.06 11.47
N PRO A 597 -11.11 18.29 10.42
CA PRO A 597 -10.01 17.30 10.50
C PRO A 597 -8.69 17.88 11.03
N LEU A 598 -8.25 19.02 10.49
CA LEU A 598 -7.00 19.67 10.90
C LEU A 598 -7.05 20.14 12.37
N TYR A 599 -8.20 20.69 12.79
CA TYR A 599 -8.42 21.04 14.19
C TYR A 599 -8.42 19.80 15.10
N CYS A 600 -9.02 18.68 14.67
CA CYS A 600 -9.03 17.43 15.45
C CYS A 600 -7.63 16.84 15.67
N LEU A 601 -6.71 17.04 14.71
CA LEU A 601 -5.30 16.65 14.86
C LEU A 601 -4.55 17.59 15.82
N GLN A 602 -4.87 18.89 15.82
CA GLN A 602 -4.20 19.89 16.66
C GLN A 602 -4.70 19.89 18.12
N CYS A 603 -5.97 19.59 18.36
CA CYS A 603 -6.59 19.70 19.70
C CYS A 603 -6.06 18.68 20.73
N VAL A 604 -5.28 17.68 20.31
CA VAL A 604 -4.62 16.67 21.17
C VAL A 604 -3.79 17.32 22.29
N LYS A 605 -3.14 18.46 22.04
CA LYS A 605 -2.28 19.15 23.02
C LYS A 605 -3.01 20.16 23.92
N ALA A 606 -4.25 20.53 23.59
CA ALA A 606 -4.99 21.62 24.26
C ALA A 606 -6.36 21.21 24.84
N GLY A 607 -6.85 20.02 24.50
CA GLY A 607 -8.19 19.54 24.83
C GLY A 607 -9.18 19.80 23.68
N CYS A 608 -9.74 18.73 23.12
CA CYS A 608 -10.70 18.81 22.03
C CYS A 608 -12.08 19.22 22.52
N SER A 609 -12.64 20.32 22.01
CA SER A 609 -14.00 20.78 22.35
C SER A 609 -14.62 21.60 21.23
N ASN A 610 -15.92 21.41 20.96
CA ASN A 610 -16.69 22.18 19.97
C ASN A 610 -16.57 23.70 20.20
N THR A 611 -16.59 24.11 21.47
CA THR A 611 -16.53 25.52 21.88
C THR A 611 -15.17 26.15 21.59
N ALA A 612 -14.11 25.35 21.54
CA ALA A 612 -12.76 25.79 21.17
C ALA A 612 -12.47 25.64 19.68
N PHE A 613 -13.34 24.98 18.90
CA PHE A 613 -13.24 24.91 17.44
C PHE A 613 -13.72 26.23 16.79
N GLY A 614 -14.93 26.68 17.15
CA GLY A 614 -15.49 27.97 16.72
C GLY A 614 -15.87 28.04 15.23
N TYR A 615 -17.17 28.15 14.95
CA TYR A 615 -17.73 28.30 13.61
C TYR A 615 -18.86 29.34 13.57
#